data_AF-A0A2R7KU91-F1
#
_entry.id   AF-A0A2R7KU91-F1
#
_cell.length_a   1.000
_cell.length_b   1.000
_cell.length_c   1.000
_cell.angle_alpha   90.00
_cell.angle_beta   90.00
_cell.angle_gamma   90.00
#
_symmetry.space_group_name_H-M   'P 1'
#
loop_
_entity.id
_entity.type
_entity.pdbx_description
1 polymer ?
#
loop_
_entity_poly.entity_id
_entity_poly.type
_entity_poly.pdbx_seq_one_letter_code
_entity_poly.pdbx_strand_id
1 'polypeptide(L)'
;MKINELALSFCQSKTELLELEKDLALVEKLVNDLLADVQTPDLKLEISGLNKEIKSQAEVIEQLKVQLNGVKDELLACFKAADYKAGDKLEVVLDNSKAVQLWVTKDGVLKVQP
;
A
#
# COMPACT_ATOMS: atom_id res chain seq x y z
N MET A 1 -13.49 11.24 -13.05
CA MET A 1 -13.25 11.44 -11.60
C MET A 1 -12.61 12.81 -11.41
N LYS A 2 -12.92 13.56 -10.35
CA LYS A 2 -12.17 14.79 -10.06
C LYS A 2 -10.77 14.39 -9.56
N ILE A 3 -9.73 15.15 -9.92
CA ILE A 3 -8.35 14.87 -9.50
C ILE A 3 -8.22 14.68 -7.97
N ASN A 4 -9.05 15.38 -7.19
CA ASN A 4 -9.13 15.26 -5.73
C ASN A 4 -9.67 13.91 -5.26
N GLU A 5 -10.70 13.36 -5.94
CA GLU A 5 -11.29 12.06 -5.59
C GLU A 5 -10.30 10.93 -5.89
N LEU A 6 -9.61 11.02 -7.02
CA LEU A 6 -8.58 10.06 -7.41
C LEU A 6 -7.35 10.14 -6.49
N ALA A 7 -6.94 11.34 -6.11
CA ALA A 7 -5.84 11.55 -5.17
C ALA A 7 -6.18 11.06 -3.76
N LEU A 8 -7.43 11.28 -3.30
CA LEU A 8 -7.93 10.72 -2.05
C LEU A 8 -7.89 9.20 -2.04
N SER A 9 -8.51 8.58 -3.06
CA SER A 9 -8.51 7.12 -3.20
C SER A 9 -7.08 6.55 -3.27
N PHE A 10 -6.19 7.17 -4.04
CA PHE A 10 -4.79 6.76 -4.11
C PHE A 10 -4.08 6.82 -2.75
N CYS A 11 -4.26 7.91 -2.00
CA CYS A 11 -3.60 8.06 -0.70
C CYS A 11 -4.17 7.11 0.36
N GLN A 12 -5.48 6.87 0.35
CA GLN A 12 -6.12 5.89 1.24
C GLN A 12 -5.62 4.48 0.96
N SER A 13 -5.75 4.02 -0.29
CA SER A 13 -5.30 2.67 -0.67
C SER A 13 -3.80 2.48 -0.46
N LYS A 14 -2.98 3.51 -0.69
CA LYS A 14 -1.54 3.45 -0.36
C LYS A 14 -1.29 3.29 1.15
N THR A 15 -2.07 3.98 1.98
CA THR A 15 -1.92 3.90 3.44
C THR A 15 -2.34 2.52 3.95
N GLU A 16 -3.49 2.03 3.51
CA GLU A 16 -4.01 0.70 3.84
C GLU A 16 -3.04 -0.41 3.39
N LEU A 17 -2.48 -0.30 2.18
CA LEU A 17 -1.50 -1.25 1.68
C LEU A 17 -0.23 -1.30 2.54
N LEU A 18 0.27 -0.14 3.00
CA LEU A 18 1.42 -0.08 3.89
C LEU A 18 1.14 -0.68 5.27
N GLU A 19 -0.11 -0.59 5.75
CA GLU A 19 -0.53 -1.25 6.99
C GLU A 19 -0.61 -2.77 6.82
N LEU A 20 -1.22 -3.25 5.72
CA LEU A 20 -1.26 -4.67 5.38
C LEU A 20 0.14 -5.29 5.23
N GLU A 21 1.09 -4.58 4.61
CA GLU A 21 2.48 -5.04 4.50
C GLU A 21 3.15 -5.19 5.87
N LYS A 22 2.90 -4.26 6.80
CA LYS A 22 3.43 -4.33 8.17
C LYS A 22 2.82 -5.49 8.94
N ASP A 23 1.51 -5.66 8.82
CA ASP A 23 0.78 -6.72 9.51
C ASP A 23 1.22 -8.09 9.00
N LEU A 24 1.37 -8.27 7.68
CA LEU A 24 1.88 -9.51 7.10
C LEU A 24 3.31 -9.81 7.60
N ALA A 25 4.19 -8.81 7.62
CA ALA A 25 5.56 -8.99 8.12
C ALA A 25 5.60 -9.37 9.61
N LEU A 26 4.69 -8.82 10.42
CA LEU A 26 4.53 -9.20 11.83
C LEU A 26 4.07 -10.66 11.95
N VAL A 27 3.06 -11.06 11.18
CA VAL A 27 2.53 -12.43 11.17
C VAL A 27 3.60 -13.42 10.72
N GLU A 28 4.32 -13.12 9.64
CA GLU A 28 5.47 -13.92 9.18
C GLU A 28 6.51 -14.12 10.27
N LYS A 29 6.86 -13.05 10.98
CA LYS A 29 7.80 -13.13 12.09
C LYS A 29 7.26 -14.05 13.20
N LEU A 30 6.01 -13.87 13.63
CA LEU A 30 5.40 -14.68 14.69
C LEU A 30 5.34 -16.16 14.32
N VAL A 31 5.03 -16.49 13.06
CA VAL A 31 5.03 -17.88 12.57
C VAL A 31 6.43 -18.48 12.57
N ASN A 32 7.44 -17.69 12.19
CA ASN A 32 8.84 -18.13 12.23
C ASN A 32 9.33 -18.34 13.68
N ASP A 33 8.96 -17.45 14.60
CA ASP A 33 9.29 -17.59 16.03
C ASP A 33 8.63 -18.86 16.60
N LEU A 34 7.35 -19.11 16.27
CA LEU A 34 6.64 -20.33 16.70
C LEU A 34 7.28 -21.62 16.16
N LEU A 35 7.75 -21.60 14.90
CA LEU A 35 8.47 -22.72 14.28
C LEU A 35 9.79 -23.03 14.99
N ALA A 36 10.46 -22.00 15.52
CA ALA A 36 11.69 -22.11 16.27
C ALA A 36 11.46 -22.66 17.69
N ASP A 37 10.37 -22.24 18.35
CA ASP A 37 10.12 -22.56 19.76
C ASP A 37 9.56 -23.97 19.99
N VAL A 38 8.65 -24.48 19.13
CA VAL A 38 7.93 -25.74 19.41
C VAL A 38 7.73 -26.59 18.14
N GLN A 39 8.07 -27.88 18.25
CA GLN A 39 8.14 -28.81 17.11
C GLN A 39 7.22 -30.04 17.26
N THR A 40 6.06 -29.91 17.91
CA THR A 40 5.09 -31.01 17.94
C THR A 40 4.49 -31.24 16.54
N PRO A 41 4.11 -32.48 16.18
CA PRO A 41 3.55 -32.78 14.87
C PRO A 41 2.30 -31.95 14.52
N ASP A 42 1.41 -31.72 15.49
CA ASP A 42 0.19 -30.94 15.30
C ASP A 42 0.50 -29.47 15.01
N LEU A 43 1.43 -28.87 15.77
CA LEU A 43 1.84 -27.48 15.52
C LEU A 43 2.57 -27.33 14.18
N LYS A 44 3.33 -28.33 13.73
CA LYS A 44 3.94 -28.32 12.39
C LYS A 44 2.89 -28.28 11.28
N LEU A 45 1.78 -28.99 11.45
CA LEU A 45 0.66 -28.96 10.50
C LEU A 45 -0.03 -27.60 10.49
N GLU A 46 -0.30 -27.02 11.66
CA GLU A 46 -0.87 -25.67 11.79
C GLU A 46 0.04 -24.61 11.17
N ILE A 47 1.34 -24.63 11.47
CA ILE A 47 2.35 -23.73 10.89
C ILE A 47 2.42 -23.90 9.37
N SER A 48 2.31 -25.12 8.84
CA SER A 48 2.24 -25.34 7.39
C SER A 48 1.00 -24.68 6.78
N GLY A 49 -0.15 -24.73 7.48
CA GLY A 49 -1.37 -24.01 7.10
C GLY A 49 -1.17 -22.50 7.09
N LEU A 50 -0.62 -21.93 8.17
CA LEU A 50 -0.33 -20.49 8.28
C LEU A 50 0.64 -20.01 7.21
N ASN A 51 1.66 -20.80 6.87
CA ASN A 51 2.60 -20.47 5.78
C ASN A 51 1.92 -20.42 4.40
N LYS A 52 0.90 -21.24 4.15
CA LYS A 52 0.12 -21.16 2.91
C LYS A 52 -0.72 -19.90 2.88
N GLU A 53 -1.34 -19.55 4.00
CA GLU A 53 -2.13 -18.32 4.14
C GLU A 53 -1.28 -17.07 3.95
N ILE A 54 -0.12 -16.99 4.61
CA ILE A 54 0.88 -15.92 4.42
C ILE A 54 1.20 -15.73 2.94
N LYS A 55 1.51 -16.82 2.22
CA LYS A 55 1.80 -16.75 0.78
C LYS A 55 0.62 -16.23 -0.02
N SER A 56 -0.59 -16.69 0.28
CA SER A 56 -1.80 -16.21 -0.39
C SER A 56 -2.03 -14.72 -0.13
N GLN A 57 -1.78 -14.23 1.08
CA GLN A 57 -1.90 -12.80 1.41
C GLN A 57 -0.81 -11.97 0.74
N ALA A 58 0.41 -12.49 0.64
CA ALA A 58 1.49 -11.84 -0.11
C ALA A 58 1.11 -11.66 -1.60
N GLU A 59 0.49 -12.66 -2.22
CA GLU A 59 -0.01 -12.57 -3.60
C GLU A 59 -1.11 -11.50 -3.74
N VAL A 60 -2.03 -11.41 -2.78
CA VAL A 60 -3.06 -10.35 -2.77
C VAL A 60 -2.43 -8.96 -2.64
N ILE A 61 -1.46 -8.79 -1.75
CA ILE A 61 -0.72 -7.52 -1.58
C ILE A 61 -0.03 -7.12 -2.88
N GLU A 62 0.61 -8.07 -3.58
CA GLU A 62 1.24 -7.79 -4.88
C GLU A 62 0.21 -7.37 -5.95
N GLN A 63 -0.97 -7.99 -5.98
CA GLN A 63 -2.04 -7.55 -6.88
C GLN A 63 -2.53 -6.14 -6.55
N LEU A 64 -2.69 -5.81 -5.26
CA LEU A 64 -3.07 -4.46 -4.81
C LEU A 64 -2.01 -3.42 -5.18
N LYS A 65 -0.71 -3.76 -5.13
CA LYS A 65 0.38 -2.88 -5.62
C LYS A 65 0.25 -2.59 -7.10
N VAL A 66 -0.05 -3.60 -7.91
CA VAL A 66 -0.25 -3.43 -9.36
C VAL A 66 -1.44 -2.50 -9.63
N GLN A 67 -2.56 -2.70 -8.93
CA GLN A 67 -3.73 -1.83 -9.05
C GLN A 67 -3.42 -0.39 -8.62
N LEU A 68 -2.71 -0.22 -7.49
CA LEU A 68 -2.31 1.10 -6.99
C LEU A 68 -1.36 1.82 -7.96
N ASN A 69 -0.47 1.09 -8.65
CA ASN A 69 0.36 1.65 -9.71
C ASN A 69 -0.48 2.12 -10.91
N GLY A 70 -1.54 1.39 -11.29
CA GLY A 70 -2.50 1.85 -12.30
C GLY A 70 -3.18 3.16 -11.90
N VAL A 71 -3.66 3.26 -10.66
CA VAL A 71 -4.27 4.49 -10.11
C VAL A 71 -3.26 5.65 -10.08
N LYS A 72 -2.00 5.38 -9.73
CA LYS A 72 -0.91 6.36 -9.77
C LYS A 72 -0.69 6.91 -11.18
N ASP A 73 -0.68 6.04 -12.19
CA ASP A 73 -0.48 6.45 -13.57
C ASP A 73 -1.66 7.27 -14.10
N GLU A 74 -2.89 6.89 -13.74
CA GLU A 74 -4.08 7.68 -14.02
C GLU A 74 -4.00 9.06 -13.36
N LEU A 75 -3.58 9.12 -12.09
CA LEU A 75 -3.42 10.38 -11.38
C LEU A 75 -2.36 11.27 -12.04
N LEU A 76 -1.22 10.70 -12.46
CA LEU A 76 -0.21 11.43 -13.22
C LEU A 76 -0.75 11.99 -14.54
N ALA A 77 -1.61 11.24 -15.24
CA ALA A 77 -2.29 11.75 -16.44
C ALA A 77 -3.25 12.90 -16.11
N CYS A 78 -4.00 12.81 -15.00
CA CYS A 78 -4.87 13.88 -14.53
C CYS A 78 -4.09 15.15 -14.16
N PHE A 79 -2.95 15.04 -13.47
CA PHE A 79 -2.07 16.19 -13.16
C PHE A 79 -1.61 16.90 -14.44
N LYS A 80 -1.19 16.13 -15.46
CA LYS A 80 -0.79 16.69 -16.77
C LYS A 80 -1.96 17.37 -17.48
N ALA A 81 -3.15 16.75 -17.48
CA ALA A 81 -4.34 17.32 -18.12
C ALA A 81 -4.84 18.60 -17.43
N ALA A 82 -4.59 18.72 -16.12
CA ALA A 82 -4.95 19.89 -15.31
C ALA A 82 -3.84 20.97 -15.27
N ASP A 83 -2.79 20.83 -16.09
CA ASP A 83 -1.65 21.77 -16.19
C ASP A 83 -0.90 22.02 -14.87
N TYR A 84 -0.85 21.02 -13.99
CA TYR A 84 -0.02 21.07 -12.78
C TYR A 84 1.46 21.03 -13.15
N LYS A 85 2.25 21.95 -12.58
CA LYS A 85 3.69 22.01 -12.76
C LYS A 85 4.41 21.15 -11.73
N ALA A 86 5.67 20.84 -12.03
CA ALA A 86 6.54 20.15 -11.10
C ALA A 86 6.68 20.96 -9.79
N GLY A 87 6.31 20.34 -8.68
CA GLY A 87 6.29 20.97 -7.35
C GLY A 87 4.94 21.59 -6.94
N ASP A 88 3.95 21.64 -7.84
CA ASP A 88 2.60 22.07 -7.46
C ASP A 88 1.97 21.02 -6.54
N LYS A 89 1.55 21.47 -5.36
CA LYS A 89 1.06 20.61 -4.29
C LYS A 89 -0.46 20.56 -4.30
N LEU A 90 -0.99 19.35 -4.36
CA LEU A 90 -2.37 19.04 -4.07
C LEU A 90 -2.48 18.58 -2.61
N GLU A 91 -3.28 19.28 -1.83
CA GLU A 91 -3.61 18.85 -0.47
C GLU A 91 -4.81 17.91 -0.51
N VAL A 92 -4.66 16.76 0.14
CA VAL A 92 -5.68 15.71 0.22
C VAL A 92 -5.93 15.43 1.69
N VAL A 93 -7.18 15.60 2.14
CA VAL A 93 -7.59 15.30 3.50
C VAL A 93 -8.12 13.87 3.53
N LEU A 94 -7.44 13.00 4.28
CA LEU A 94 -7.85 11.62 4.50
C LEU A 94 -9.02 11.54 5.50
N ASP A 95 -9.76 10.44 5.47
CA ASP A 95 -10.88 10.18 6.39
C ASP A 95 -10.50 10.24 7.87
N ASN A 96 -9.24 9.97 8.19
CA ASN A 96 -8.71 10.10 9.55
C ASN A 96 -8.31 11.54 9.92
N SER A 97 -8.76 12.54 9.16
CA SER A 97 -8.45 13.96 9.32
C SER A 97 -6.96 14.33 9.20
N LYS A 98 -6.12 13.44 8.66
CA LYS A 98 -4.74 13.77 8.30
C LYS A 98 -4.72 14.38 6.90
N ALA A 99 -4.05 15.52 6.75
CA ALA A 99 -3.72 16.06 5.44
C ALA A 99 -2.47 15.37 4.91
N VAL A 100 -2.46 15.09 3.61
CA VAL A 100 -1.28 14.63 2.87
C VAL A 100 -1.11 15.52 1.64
N GLN A 101 0.14 15.87 1.35
CA GLN A 101 0.51 16.61 0.16
C GLN A 101 0.95 15.66 -0.94
N LEU A 102 0.37 15.82 -2.12
CA LEU A 102 0.79 15.16 -3.35
C LEU A 102 1.37 16.16 -4.33
N TRP A 103 2.47 15.81 -4.97
CA TRP A 103 3.00 16.60 -6.08
C TRP A 103 3.79 15.73 -7.04
N VAL A 104 3.91 16.20 -8.27
CA VAL A 104 4.79 15.59 -9.27
C VAL A 104 6.16 16.27 -9.18
N THR A 105 7.24 15.48 -9.08
CA THR A 105 8.61 16.02 -9.10
C THR A 105 9.02 16.42 -10.52
N LYS A 106 10.16 17.12 -10.65
CA LYS A 106 10.74 17.46 -11.95
C LYS A 106 11.03 16.24 -12.82
N ASP A 107 11.32 15.10 -12.18
CA ASP A 107 11.58 13.81 -12.83
C ASP A 107 10.29 13.06 -13.19
N GLY A 108 9.11 13.67 -13.03
CA GLY A 108 7.82 13.06 -13.33
C GLY A 108 7.34 12.04 -12.29
N VAL A 109 7.94 12.03 -11.09
CA VAL A 109 7.60 11.07 -10.03
C VAL A 109 6.53 11.67 -9.12
N LEU A 110 5.44 10.93 -8.90
CA LEU A 110 4.45 11.29 -7.89
C LEU A 110 5.01 11.07 -6.48
N LYS A 111 5.09 12.14 -5.69
CA LYS A 111 5.43 12.10 -4.26
C LYS A 111 4.18 12.28 -3.42
N VAL A 112 4.18 11.61 -2.28
CA VAL A 112 3.15 11.72 -1.23
C VAL A 112 3.88 11.97 0.07
N GLN A 113 3.48 12.99 0.81
CA GLN A 113 4.03 13.33 2.11
C GLN A 113 2.90 13.62 3.10
N PRO A 114 2.98 13.12 4.35
CA PRO A 114 2.13 13.58 5.44
C PRO A 114 2.31 15.06 5.76
#